data_AF-A0AA46TQM2-F1
#
_entry.id   AF-A0AA46TQM2-F1
#
_cell.length_a   1.000
_cell.length_b   1.000
_cell.length_c   1.000
_cell.angle_alpha   90.00
_cell.angle_beta   90.00
_cell.angle_gamma   90.00
#
_symmetry.space_group_name_H-M   'P 1'
#
loop_
_entity.id
_entity.type
_entity.pdbx_description
1 polymer ?
#
loop_
_entity_poly.entity_id
_entity_poly.type
_entity_poly.pdbx_seq_one_letter_code
_entity_poly.pdbx_strand_id
1 'polypeptide(L)'
;MASSQLINDYRQWLTFQRQEQLSREHQGISQRLEDARASAGQVLQAYRSMAEKASTQGACYRTLFLRERNNNESLPCEGWLFVRRVLSEESSTRVRVTLLETFTLEDGIIALGDKPARKLTLEIYDKLNMDKGMRTEVRVDCLDTQQDYHFITLLDAVRGDLRPHLK
;
A
#
# COMPACT_ATOMS: atom_id res chain seq x y z
N MET A 1 -8.86 -2.58 -38.07
CA MET A 1 -7.48 -2.63 -37.50
C MET A 1 -7.09 -1.30 -36.86
N ALA A 2 -7.23 -0.14 -37.51
CA ALA A 2 -6.92 1.18 -36.91
C ALA A 2 -7.72 1.52 -35.62
N SER A 3 -9.00 1.16 -35.56
CA SER A 3 -9.84 1.40 -34.37
C SER A 3 -9.41 0.58 -33.15
N SER A 4 -8.98 -0.67 -33.33
CA SER A 4 -8.51 -1.52 -32.23
C SER A 4 -7.17 -1.03 -31.66
N GLN A 5 -6.28 -0.54 -32.52
CA GLN A 5 -5.02 0.07 -32.08
C GLN A 5 -5.28 1.33 -31.25
N LEU A 6 -6.15 2.23 -31.74
CA LEU A 6 -6.49 3.46 -31.04
C LEU A 6 -7.10 3.20 -29.64
N ILE A 7 -7.95 2.16 -29.50
CA ILE A 7 -8.52 1.76 -28.21
C ILE A 7 -7.43 1.24 -27.25
N ASN A 8 -6.45 0.49 -27.77
CA ASN A 8 -5.34 0.00 -26.96
C ASN A 8 -4.44 1.15 -26.50
N ASP A 9 -4.10 2.08 -27.39
CA ASP A 9 -3.30 3.26 -27.07
C ASP A 9 -4.02 4.13 -26.02
N TYR A 10 -5.34 4.30 -26.16
CA TYR A 10 -6.16 4.99 -25.16
C TYR A 10 -6.12 4.31 -23.79
N ARG A 11 -6.23 2.97 -23.73
CA ARG A 11 -6.15 2.22 -22.46
C ARG A 11 -4.76 2.35 -21.82
N GLN A 12 -3.69 2.29 -22.59
CA GLN A 12 -2.33 2.51 -22.09
C GLN A 12 -2.17 3.93 -21.53
N TRP A 13 -2.69 4.92 -22.24
CA TRP A 13 -2.67 6.31 -21.77
C TRP A 13 -3.42 6.48 -20.44
N LEU A 14 -4.59 5.85 -20.27
CA LEU A 14 -5.32 5.86 -18.99
C LEU A 14 -4.50 5.22 -17.85
N THR A 15 -3.79 4.12 -18.14
CA THR A 15 -2.90 3.49 -17.16
C THR A 15 -1.76 4.43 -16.75
N PHE A 16 -1.12 5.12 -17.69
CA PHE A 16 -0.08 6.10 -17.38
C PHE A 16 -0.62 7.30 -16.59
N GLN A 17 -1.80 7.81 -16.96
CA GLN A 17 -2.44 8.89 -16.19
C GLN A 17 -2.73 8.46 -14.76
N ARG A 18 -3.19 7.22 -14.55
CA ARG A 18 -3.43 6.64 -13.23
C ARG A 18 -2.12 6.49 -12.45
N GLN A 19 -1.05 6.00 -13.08
CA GLN A 19 0.26 5.89 -12.46
C GLN A 19 0.75 7.25 -11.94
N GLU A 20 0.66 8.29 -12.75
CA GLU A 20 1.06 9.65 -12.39
C GLU A 20 0.20 10.24 -11.25
N GLN A 21 -1.10 9.91 -11.22
CA GLN A 21 -1.96 10.25 -10.09
C GLN A 21 -1.47 9.58 -8.80
N LEU A 22 -1.19 8.28 -8.84
CA LEU A 22 -0.72 7.55 -7.67
C LEU A 22 0.66 8.01 -7.20
N SER A 23 1.56 8.40 -8.11
CA SER A 23 2.86 9.00 -7.79
C SER A 23 2.71 10.28 -6.97
N ARG A 24 1.88 11.21 -7.44
CA ARG A 24 1.62 12.47 -6.72
C ARG A 24 0.92 12.23 -5.38
N GLU A 25 -0.03 11.29 -5.34
CA GLU A 25 -0.75 10.96 -4.12
C GLU A 25 0.16 10.33 -3.06
N HIS A 26 0.95 9.32 -3.43
CA HIS A 26 1.89 8.64 -2.53
C HIS A 26 2.93 9.62 -1.99
N GLN A 27 3.54 10.43 -2.86
CA GLN A 27 4.50 11.46 -2.46
C GLN A 27 3.84 12.50 -1.53
N GLY A 28 2.64 12.98 -1.86
CA GLY A 28 1.93 13.97 -1.06
C GLY A 28 1.51 13.45 0.33
N ILE A 29 1.17 12.18 0.46
CA ILE A 29 0.89 11.57 1.77
C ILE A 29 2.18 11.34 2.55
N SER A 30 3.24 10.84 1.90
CA SER A 30 4.55 10.65 2.52
C SER A 30 5.07 11.96 3.12
N GLN A 31 5.01 13.06 2.37
CA GLN A 31 5.42 14.38 2.85
C GLN A 31 4.58 14.83 4.06
N ARG A 32 3.25 14.62 4.04
CA ARG A 32 2.39 14.97 5.18
C ARG A 32 2.71 14.17 6.44
N LEU A 33 3.06 12.89 6.30
CA LEU A 33 3.50 12.06 7.43
C LEU A 33 4.82 12.55 8.02
N GLU A 34 5.78 12.93 7.16
CA GLU A 34 7.04 13.56 7.58
C GLU A 34 6.80 14.89 8.29
N ASP A 35 5.98 15.78 7.72
CA ASP A 35 5.68 17.11 8.26
C ASP A 35 4.95 17.03 9.61
N ALA A 36 4.05 16.05 9.76
CA ALA A 36 3.36 15.75 11.00
C ALA A 36 4.26 15.08 12.06
N ARG A 37 5.49 14.67 11.68
CA ARG A 37 6.42 13.90 12.52
C ARG A 37 5.74 12.65 13.10
N ALA A 38 4.98 11.95 12.25
CA ALA A 38 4.30 10.74 12.66
C ALA A 38 5.32 9.68 13.11
N SER A 39 5.04 9.01 14.22
CA SER A 39 5.90 7.93 14.73
C SER A 39 5.35 6.55 14.40
N ALA A 40 6.23 5.54 14.40
CA ALA A 40 5.85 4.14 14.32
C ALA A 40 4.79 3.74 15.35
N GLY A 41 4.84 4.32 16.55
CA GLY A 41 3.84 4.11 17.60
C GLY A 41 2.43 4.58 17.21
N GLN A 42 2.32 5.77 16.60
CA GLN A 42 1.01 6.29 16.13
C GLN A 42 0.46 5.44 14.97
N VAL A 43 1.31 5.09 14.01
CA VAL A 43 0.93 4.23 12.89
C VAL A 43 0.50 2.85 13.40
N LEU A 44 1.22 2.27 14.36
CA LEU A 44 0.86 1.01 14.99
C LEU A 44 -0.54 1.05 15.64
N GLN A 45 -0.89 2.11 16.36
CA GLN A 45 -2.23 2.24 16.94
C GLN A 45 -3.32 2.29 15.86
N ALA A 46 -3.04 2.96 14.73
CA ALA A 46 -3.95 2.93 13.59
C ALA A 46 -4.15 1.51 13.06
N TYR A 47 -3.06 0.75 12.87
CA TYR A 47 -3.13 -0.66 12.43
C TYR A 47 -3.86 -1.56 13.44
N ARG A 48 -3.73 -1.31 14.75
CA ARG A 48 -4.51 -2.04 15.78
C ARG A 48 -6.01 -1.78 15.62
N SER A 49 -6.42 -0.53 15.41
CA SER A 49 -7.83 -0.20 15.15
C SER A 49 -8.34 -0.81 13.85
N MET A 50 -7.51 -0.80 12.79
CA MET A 50 -7.83 -1.46 11.52
C MET A 50 -8.02 -2.97 11.71
N ALA A 51 -7.18 -3.64 12.50
CA ALA A 51 -7.30 -5.07 12.78
C ALA A 51 -8.61 -5.42 13.52
N GLU A 52 -8.99 -4.60 14.49
CA GLU A 52 -10.25 -4.75 15.23
C GLU A 52 -11.45 -4.61 14.28
N LYS A 53 -11.49 -3.56 13.45
CA LYS A 53 -12.54 -3.32 12.45
C LYS A 53 -12.55 -4.39 11.35
N ALA A 54 -11.39 -4.91 10.95
CA ALA A 54 -11.28 -6.00 10.00
C ALA A 54 -11.92 -7.29 10.55
N SER A 55 -11.65 -7.63 11.81
CA SER A 55 -12.22 -8.82 12.46
C SER A 55 -13.74 -8.74 12.62
N THR A 56 -14.25 -7.59 13.06
CA THR A 56 -15.67 -7.38 13.36
C THR A 56 -16.52 -7.09 12.13
N GLN A 57 -16.03 -6.20 11.26
CA GLN A 57 -16.80 -5.63 10.14
C GLN A 57 -16.29 -6.07 8.77
N GLY A 58 -15.16 -6.75 8.69
CA GLY A 58 -14.58 -7.14 7.40
C GLY A 58 -13.89 -5.99 6.69
N ALA A 59 -13.54 -4.93 7.43
CA ALA A 59 -12.93 -3.73 6.88
C ALA A 59 -11.61 -4.03 6.15
N CYS A 60 -11.57 -3.63 4.89
CA CYS A 60 -10.40 -3.52 4.05
C CYS A 60 -10.15 -2.03 3.76
N TYR A 61 -8.90 -1.61 3.82
CA TYR A 61 -8.52 -0.21 3.67
C TYR A 61 -7.76 0.00 2.37
N ARG A 62 -8.02 1.10 1.68
CA ARG A 62 -7.23 1.44 0.50
C ARG A 62 -5.78 1.66 0.92
N THR A 63 -4.85 1.06 0.19
CA THR A 63 -3.43 1.18 0.46
C THR A 63 -2.67 1.49 -0.81
N LEU A 64 -1.68 2.37 -0.68
CA LEU A 64 -0.66 2.62 -1.68
C LEU A 64 0.66 2.03 -1.18
N PHE A 65 1.48 1.51 -2.08
CA PHE A 65 2.82 1.03 -1.74
C PHE A 65 3.72 1.16 -2.96
N LEU A 66 5.02 1.25 -2.75
CA LEU A 66 6.00 1.26 -3.82
C LEU A 66 6.43 -0.17 -4.14
N ARG A 67 6.63 -0.44 -5.44
CA ARG A 67 7.27 -1.67 -5.92
C ARG A 67 8.53 -1.32 -6.70
N GLU A 68 9.67 -1.80 -6.21
CA GLU A 68 10.95 -1.72 -6.90
C GLU A 68 10.98 -2.70 -8.09
N ARG A 69 11.55 -2.25 -9.20
CA ARG A 69 11.69 -2.98 -10.46
C ARG A 69 13.15 -3.27 -10.76
N ASN A 70 13.38 -4.12 -11.76
CA ASN A 70 14.73 -4.57 -12.14
C ASN A 70 15.67 -3.43 -12.60
N ASN A 71 15.13 -2.27 -12.94
CA ASN A 71 15.87 -1.05 -13.29
C ASN A 71 16.07 -0.10 -12.08
N ASN A 72 15.82 -0.56 -10.86
CA ASN A 72 15.82 0.21 -9.61
C ASN A 72 14.81 1.39 -9.59
N GLU A 73 13.84 1.41 -10.51
CA GLU A 73 12.73 2.34 -10.42
C GLU A 73 11.67 1.78 -9.48
N SER A 74 11.06 2.68 -8.71
CA SER A 74 10.02 2.33 -7.77
C SER A 74 8.73 3.06 -8.13
N LEU A 75 7.71 2.27 -8.42
CA LEU A 75 6.43 2.77 -8.91
C LEU A 75 5.33 2.46 -7.88
N PRO A 76 4.45 3.43 -7.58
CA PRO A 76 3.34 3.16 -6.70
C PRO A 76 2.33 2.21 -7.33
N CYS A 77 1.95 1.23 -6.54
CA CYS A 77 0.86 0.30 -6.75
C CYS A 77 -0.29 0.64 -5.80
N GLU A 78 -1.48 0.15 -6.10
CA GLU A 78 -2.67 0.34 -5.28
C GLU A 78 -3.32 -1.00 -4.97
N GLY A 79 -3.90 -1.10 -3.78
CA GLY A 79 -4.75 -2.22 -3.44
C GLY A 79 -5.64 -1.95 -2.23
N TRP A 80 -6.29 -3.02 -1.77
CA TRP A 80 -7.03 -3.08 -0.53
C TRP A 80 -6.32 -3.97 0.47
N LEU A 81 -6.04 -3.42 1.65
CA LEU A 81 -5.35 -4.08 2.74
C LEU A 81 -6.35 -4.53 3.81
N PHE A 82 -6.44 -5.83 4.01
CA PHE A 82 -7.15 -6.42 5.13
C PHE A 82 -6.15 -6.72 6.26
N VAL A 83 -6.27 -6.01 7.38
CA VAL A 83 -5.36 -6.18 8.53
C VAL A 83 -5.84 -7.33 9.40
N ARG A 84 -5.11 -8.45 9.42
CA ARG A 84 -5.54 -9.66 10.15
C ARG A 84 -5.24 -9.58 11.63
N ARG A 85 -4.01 -9.22 11.97
CA ARG A 85 -3.53 -9.05 13.36
C ARG A 85 -2.22 -8.30 13.41
N VAL A 86 -2.01 -7.58 14.50
CA VAL A 86 -0.74 -6.96 14.88
C VAL A 86 0.05 -7.94 15.76
N LEU A 87 1.34 -8.06 15.49
CA LEU A 87 2.33 -8.84 16.23
C LEU A 87 3.34 -7.84 16.81
N SER A 88 3.26 -7.56 18.10
CA SER A 88 4.25 -6.72 18.78
C SER A 88 5.24 -7.62 19.53
N GLU A 89 6.50 -7.62 19.13
CA GLU A 89 7.63 -8.22 19.84
C GLU A 89 8.56 -7.11 20.36
N GLU A 90 9.42 -7.40 21.35
CA GLU A 90 10.19 -6.39 22.11
C GLU A 90 11.05 -5.45 21.25
N SER A 91 11.44 -5.85 20.03
CA SER A 91 12.30 -5.08 19.12
C SER A 91 11.70 -4.77 17.74
N SER A 92 10.54 -5.35 17.38
CA SER A 92 9.92 -5.11 16.07
C SER A 92 8.40 -5.18 16.15
N THR A 93 7.75 -4.28 15.41
CA THR A 93 6.29 -4.28 15.27
C THR A 93 5.95 -4.81 13.90
N ARG A 94 5.32 -5.98 13.86
CA ARG A 94 4.92 -6.64 12.62
C ARG A 94 3.40 -6.70 12.51
N VAL A 95 2.89 -6.73 11.29
CA VAL A 95 1.44 -6.81 11.03
C VAL A 95 1.20 -7.85 9.94
N ARG A 96 0.33 -8.83 10.23
CA ARG A 96 -0.11 -9.80 9.22
C ARG A 96 -1.31 -9.23 8.49
N VAL A 97 -1.21 -9.17 7.17
CA VAL A 97 -2.20 -8.55 6.29
C VAL A 97 -2.54 -9.46 5.12
N THR A 98 -3.62 -9.13 4.43
CA THR A 98 -3.96 -9.71 3.13
C THR A 98 -4.21 -8.57 2.16
N LEU A 99 -3.43 -8.53 1.09
CA LEU A 99 -3.44 -7.48 0.06
C LEU A 99 -4.20 -7.98 -1.17
N LEU A 100 -5.17 -7.20 -1.62
CA LEU A 100 -5.82 -7.32 -2.92
C LEU A 100 -5.32 -6.20 -3.81
N GLU A 101 -4.43 -6.50 -4.74
CA GLU A 101 -3.94 -5.50 -5.70
C GLU A 101 -5.06 -5.10 -6.67
N THR A 102 -5.22 -3.79 -6.88
CA THR A 102 -6.19 -3.22 -7.82
C THR A 102 -5.55 -2.36 -8.89
N PHE A 103 -4.26 -2.03 -8.75
CA PHE A 103 -3.50 -1.38 -9.80
C PHE A 103 -2.00 -1.65 -9.72
N THR A 104 -1.41 -1.91 -10.88
CA THR A 104 0.04 -1.86 -11.15
C THR A 104 0.24 -1.20 -12.52
N LEU A 105 1.45 -0.71 -12.82
CA LEU A 105 1.73 -0.17 -14.14
C LEU A 105 1.57 -1.23 -15.25
N GLU A 106 1.99 -2.47 -14.98
CA GLU A 106 2.00 -3.55 -15.98
C GLU A 106 0.61 -4.09 -16.30
N ASP A 107 -0.24 -4.19 -15.29
CA ASP A 107 -1.58 -4.76 -15.45
C ASP A 107 -2.66 -3.70 -15.64
N GLY A 108 -2.35 -2.43 -15.35
CA GLY A 108 -3.33 -1.36 -15.26
C GLY A 108 -4.32 -1.61 -14.12
N ILE A 109 -5.61 -1.37 -14.35
CA ILE A 109 -6.66 -1.63 -13.37
C ILE A 109 -6.94 -3.12 -13.30
N ILE A 110 -6.78 -3.70 -12.11
CA ILE A 110 -7.03 -5.11 -11.83
C ILE A 110 -8.40 -5.22 -11.17
N ALA A 111 -9.31 -6.03 -11.72
CA ALA A 111 -10.59 -6.26 -11.08
C ALA A 111 -10.43 -7.17 -9.85
N LEU A 112 -11.31 -7.00 -8.87
CA LEU A 112 -11.27 -7.77 -7.63
C LEU A 112 -11.50 -9.25 -7.92
N GLY A 113 -10.53 -10.09 -7.54
CA GLY A 113 -10.56 -11.54 -7.77
C GLY A 113 -9.84 -12.00 -9.04
N ASP A 114 -9.43 -11.10 -9.94
CA ASP A 114 -8.62 -11.46 -11.12
C ASP A 114 -7.22 -11.93 -10.71
N LYS A 115 -6.69 -11.40 -9.60
CA LYS A 115 -5.45 -11.84 -8.98
C LYS A 115 -5.70 -12.42 -7.58
N PRO A 116 -4.93 -13.44 -7.17
CA PRO A 116 -5.05 -14.02 -5.85
C PRO A 116 -4.66 -13.01 -4.77
N ALA A 117 -5.32 -13.12 -3.62
CA ALA A 117 -4.98 -12.31 -2.46
C ALA A 117 -3.58 -12.69 -1.93
N ARG A 118 -2.74 -11.68 -1.69
CA ARG A 118 -1.38 -11.88 -1.17
C ARG A 118 -1.37 -11.76 0.34
N LYS A 119 -0.97 -12.82 1.04
CA LYS A 119 -0.77 -12.78 2.50
C LYS A 119 0.62 -12.23 2.77
N LEU A 120 0.70 -11.08 3.43
CA LEU A 120 1.95 -10.36 3.68
C LEU A 120 2.16 -10.10 5.17
N THR A 121 3.39 -9.76 5.49
CA THR A 121 3.87 -9.37 6.80
C THR A 121 4.55 -8.03 6.63
N LEU A 122 3.95 -7.00 7.21
CA LEU A 122 4.52 -5.67 7.20
C LEU A 122 5.28 -5.44 8.49
N GLU A 123 6.36 -4.69 8.44
CA GLU A 123 7.09 -4.19 9.60
C GLU A 123 6.92 -2.67 9.69
N ILE A 124 6.56 -2.19 10.87
CA ILE A 124 6.39 -0.78 11.18
C ILE A 124 7.57 -0.34 12.04
N TYR A 125 8.31 0.65 11.59
CA TYR A 125 9.50 1.13 12.29
C TYR A 125 9.79 2.60 11.99
N ASP A 126 10.62 3.20 12.83
CA ASP A 126 11.09 4.58 12.67
C ASP A 126 12.49 4.53 12.01
N LYS A 127 12.64 5.14 10.83
CA LYS A 127 13.90 5.22 10.08
C LYS A 127 14.53 6.59 10.28
N LEU A 128 15.82 6.63 10.62
CA LEU A 128 16.58 7.87 10.66
C LEU A 128 16.99 8.26 9.24
N ASN A 129 16.58 9.45 8.83
CA ASN A 129 17.01 10.08 7.59
C ASN A 129 18.13 11.09 7.91
N MET A 130 19.37 10.68 7.62
CA MET A 130 20.56 11.49 7.89
C MET A 130 20.62 12.73 6.99
N ASP A 131 20.17 12.62 5.75
CA ASP A 131 20.26 13.70 4.74
C ASP A 131 19.28 14.85 5.01
N LYS A 132 18.18 14.58 5.72
CA LYS A 132 17.18 15.59 6.12
C LYS A 132 17.42 16.17 7.53
N GLY A 133 18.68 16.21 7.99
CA GLY A 133 19.05 16.76 9.29
C GLY A 133 18.66 15.86 10.47
N MET A 134 18.90 14.55 10.34
CA MET A 134 18.57 13.52 11.34
C MET A 134 17.09 13.50 11.75
N ARG A 135 16.20 13.58 10.75
CA ARG A 135 14.76 13.44 10.99
C ARG A 135 14.35 11.97 10.98
N THR A 136 13.39 11.63 11.82
CA THR A 136 12.78 10.30 11.83
C THR A 136 11.61 10.27 10.84
N GLU A 137 11.60 9.26 9.97
CA GLU A 137 10.52 8.95 9.04
C GLU A 137 9.91 7.61 9.45
N VAL A 138 8.59 7.57 9.63
CA VAL A 138 7.90 6.29 9.88
C VAL A 138 7.81 5.47 8.60
N ARG A 139 8.07 4.18 8.73
CA ARG A 139 8.15 3.21 7.65
C ARG A 139 7.19 2.06 7.88
N VAL A 140 6.59 1.60 6.79
CA VAL A 140 5.85 0.33 6.75
C VAL A 140 6.32 -0.43 5.53
N ASP A 141 7.14 -1.45 5.72
CA ASP A 141 7.75 -2.19 4.62
C ASP A 141 7.36 -3.67 4.67
N CYS A 142 7.35 -4.35 3.51
CA CYS A 142 7.02 -5.77 3.45
C CYS A 142 8.25 -6.61 3.80
N LEU A 143 8.09 -7.58 4.71
CA LEU A 143 9.13 -8.54 5.05
C LEU A 143 9.17 -9.75 4.11
N ASP A 144 8.04 -10.11 3.52
CA ASP A 144 7.94 -11.31 2.68
C ASP A 144 8.50 -11.08 1.27
N THR A 145 8.50 -9.82 0.80
CA THR A 145 9.03 -9.42 -0.50
C THR A 145 9.74 -8.07 -0.40
N GLN A 146 11.07 -8.05 -0.55
CA GLN A 146 11.86 -6.82 -0.43
C GLN A 146 11.54 -5.77 -1.50
N GLN A 147 10.92 -6.18 -2.61
CA GLN A 147 10.50 -5.27 -3.68
C GLN A 147 9.32 -4.37 -3.28
N ASP A 148 8.47 -4.79 -2.32
CA ASP A 148 7.28 -4.03 -1.93
C ASP A 148 7.52 -3.29 -0.61
N TYR A 149 7.36 -1.97 -0.62
CA TYR A 149 7.79 -1.13 0.51
C TYR A 149 7.03 0.22 0.55
N HIS A 150 7.18 1.02 1.61
CA HIS A 150 6.43 2.27 1.88
C HIS A 150 4.91 2.10 1.76
N PHE A 151 4.34 1.16 2.49
CA PHE A 151 2.90 1.01 2.58
C PHE A 151 2.26 2.19 3.30
N ILE A 152 1.32 2.84 2.64
CA ILE A 152 0.48 3.92 3.16
C ILE A 152 -0.96 3.47 3.08
N THR A 153 -1.56 3.19 4.24
CA THR A 153 -2.94 2.72 4.34
C THR A 153 -3.85 3.86 4.81
N LEU A 154 -4.90 4.12 4.04
CA LEU A 154 -5.78 5.27 4.22
C LEU A 154 -6.99 4.91 5.08
N LEU A 155 -7.14 5.60 6.21
CA LEU A 155 -8.20 5.33 7.20
C LEU A 155 -9.60 5.76 6.74
N ASP A 156 -9.67 6.73 5.83
CA ASP A 156 -10.89 7.32 5.28
C ASP A 156 -11.47 6.53 4.09
N ALA A 157 -10.66 5.67 3.46
CA ALA A 157 -11.08 4.83 2.34
C ALA A 157 -11.21 3.37 2.78
N VAL A 158 -12.42 2.99 3.22
CA VAL A 158 -12.72 1.66 3.79
C VAL A 158 -13.85 0.94 3.04
N ARG A 159 -13.72 -0.38 2.90
CA ARG A 159 -14.71 -1.28 2.29
C ARG A 159 -14.92 -2.53 3.14
N GLY A 160 -16.18 -2.92 3.36
CA GLY A 160 -16.54 -4.16 4.09
C GLY A 160 -16.94 -5.32 3.18
N ASP A 161 -17.13 -5.06 1.88
CA ASP A 161 -17.67 -6.00 0.90
C ASP A 161 -16.61 -6.93 0.27
N LEU A 162 -15.33 -6.75 0.61
CA LEU A 162 -14.21 -7.44 -0.05
C LEU A 162 -13.90 -8.84 0.49
N ARG A 163 -14.55 -9.28 1.57
CA ARG A 163 -14.34 -10.60 2.18
C ARG A 163 -14.33 -11.79 1.21
N PRO A 164 -15.21 -11.86 0.18
CA PRO A 164 -15.21 -12.97 -0.77
C PRO A 164 -13.90 -13.15 -1.55
N HIS A 165 -13.14 -12.07 -1.72
CA HIS A 165 -11.90 -12.04 -2.51
C HIS A 165 -10.65 -12.32 -1.68
N LEU A 166 -10.74 -12.42 -0.34
CA LEU A 166 -9.59 -12.57 0.57
C LEU A 166 -9.06 -14.00 0.73
N LYS A 167 -9.56 -14.96 -0.06
CA LYS A 167 -9.26 -16.39 0.12
C LYS A 167 -7.86 -16.76 -0.39
#